data_AF-A0A367I3J7-F1
#
_entry.id   AF-A0A367I3J7-F1
#
_cell.length_a   1.000
_cell.length_b   1.000
_cell.length_c   1.000
_cell.angle_alpha   90.00
_cell.angle_beta   90.00
_cell.angle_gamma   90.00
#
_symmetry.space_group_name_H-M   'P 1'
#
loop_
_entity.id
_entity.type
_entity.pdbx_description
1 polymer ?
#
loop_
_entity_poly.entity_id
_entity_poly.type
_entity_poly.pdbx_seq_one_letter_code
_entity_poly.pdbx_strand_id
1 'polypeptide(L)'
;MPKPSKAARGKHRWVGVEVNGAGLSRAECESRIGEILSPISFRMFDMRSDSESALLILKVGLDDYDSTREIMEATEGVCTKTSSGKIRLVRERLGLPRPVRKR
;
A
#
# COMPACT_ATOMS: atom_id res chain seq x y z
N MET A 1 13.29 26.12 1.88
CA MET A 1 14.22 24.97 1.92
C MET A 1 14.25 24.28 0.55
N PRO A 2 15.42 23.95 -0.02
CA PRO A 2 15.52 23.27 -1.30
C PRO A 2 14.94 21.85 -1.19
N LYS A 3 14.19 21.42 -2.21
CA LYS A 3 13.72 20.03 -2.28
C LYS A 3 14.94 19.10 -2.37
N PRO A 4 15.09 18.09 -1.49
CA PRO A 4 16.24 17.18 -1.53
C PRO A 4 16.38 16.55 -2.92
N SER A 5 17.63 16.38 -3.37
CA SER A 5 17.98 15.82 -4.67
C SER A 5 17.37 14.42 -4.84
N LYS A 6 17.21 13.96 -6.09
CA LYS A 6 16.64 12.62 -6.37
C LYS A 6 17.38 11.50 -5.65
N ALA A 7 18.68 11.65 -5.38
CA ALA A 7 19.49 10.70 -4.63
C ALA A 7 19.24 10.72 -3.11
N ALA A 8 18.86 11.88 -2.56
CA ALA A 8 18.63 12.07 -1.12
C ALA A 8 17.17 11.79 -0.69
N ARG A 9 16.26 11.53 -1.62
CA ARG A 9 14.88 11.11 -1.31
C ARG A 9 14.89 9.63 -1.01
N GLY A 10 14.60 9.26 0.24
CA GLY A 10 14.47 7.87 0.69
C GLY A 10 13.74 6.98 -0.33
N LYS A 11 14.36 5.86 -0.65
CA LYS A 11 13.81 4.87 -1.59
C LYS A 11 12.58 4.24 -0.94
N HIS A 12 11.55 4.06 -1.74
CA HIS A 12 10.30 3.47 -1.29
C HIS A 12 9.76 2.52 -2.33
N ARG A 13 8.91 1.60 -1.88
CA ARG A 13 8.14 0.71 -2.73
C ARG A 13 6.66 1.02 -2.56
N TRP A 14 5.96 1.10 -3.68
CA TRP A 14 4.51 1.06 -3.70
C TRP A 14 4.08 -0.39 -3.73
N VAL A 15 3.17 -0.74 -2.84
CA VAL A 15 2.71 -2.12 -2.62
C VAL A 15 1.20 -2.12 -2.75
N GLY A 16 0.71 -2.93 -3.68
CA GLY A 16 -0.69 -3.24 -3.86
C GLY A 16 -1.05 -4.46 -3.02
N VAL A 17 -1.97 -4.27 -2.09
CA VAL A 17 -2.40 -5.27 -1.14
C VAL A 17 -3.89 -5.52 -1.36
N GLU A 18 -4.29 -6.77 -1.30
CA GLU A 18 -5.69 -7.15 -1.23
C GLU A 18 -5.98 -7.71 0.16
N VAL A 19 -7.02 -7.20 0.79
CA VAL A 19 -7.53 -7.68 2.07
C VAL A 19 -8.88 -8.30 1.83
N ASN A 20 -9.05 -9.55 2.23
CA ASN A 20 -10.33 -10.24 2.17
C ASN A 20 -11.21 -9.67 3.29
N GLY A 21 -12.31 -9.03 2.90
CA GLY A 21 -13.17 -8.33 3.86
C GLY A 21 -14.14 -7.38 3.15
N ALA A 22 -15.43 -7.72 3.22
CA ALA A 22 -16.50 -6.88 2.73
C ALA A 22 -16.70 -5.67 3.66
N GLY A 23 -16.75 -4.46 3.09
CA GLY A 23 -17.20 -3.26 3.82
C GLY A 23 -16.21 -2.65 4.83
N LEU A 24 -14.92 -2.99 4.76
CA LEU A 24 -13.91 -2.37 5.63
C LEU A 24 -13.83 -0.85 5.39
N SER A 25 -13.79 -0.08 6.47
CA SER A 25 -13.51 1.36 6.39
C SER A 25 -12.01 1.63 6.22
N ARG A 26 -11.69 2.82 5.72
CA ARG A 26 -10.29 3.29 5.61
C ARG A 26 -9.59 3.31 6.97
N ALA A 27 -10.28 3.74 8.01
CA ALA A 27 -9.69 3.84 9.34
C ALA A 27 -9.35 2.45 9.92
N GLU A 28 -10.27 1.48 9.78
CA GLU A 28 -10.04 0.11 10.26
C GLU A 28 -8.91 -0.58 9.51
N CYS A 29 -8.84 -0.40 8.18
CA CYS A 29 -7.72 -0.93 7.40
C CYS A 29 -6.40 -0.30 7.82
N GLU A 30 -6.36 1.01 8.06
CA GLU A 30 -5.15 1.71 8.50
C GLU A 30 -4.68 1.22 9.86
N SER A 31 -5.60 1.06 10.82
CA SER A 31 -5.28 0.52 12.15
C SER A 31 -4.83 -0.94 12.08
N ARG A 32 -5.54 -1.79 11.33
CA ARG A 32 -5.20 -3.22 11.21
C ARG A 32 -3.85 -3.43 10.53
N ILE A 33 -3.59 -2.72 9.44
CA ILE A 33 -2.26 -2.73 8.79
C ILE A 33 -1.21 -2.09 9.70
N GLY A 34 -1.62 -1.09 10.51
CA GLY A 34 -0.86 -0.51 11.61
C GLY A 34 -0.31 -1.54 12.57
N GLU A 35 -1.20 -2.38 13.10
CA GLU A 35 -0.88 -3.43 14.05
C GLU A 35 -0.05 -4.54 13.40
N ILE A 36 -0.40 -4.95 12.18
CA ILE A 36 0.32 -6.00 11.44
C ILE A 36 1.75 -5.56 11.11
N LEU A 37 1.92 -4.34 10.61
CA LEU A 37 3.22 -3.85 10.17
C LEU A 37 4.05 -3.25 11.29
N SER A 38 3.53 -3.03 12.49
CA SER A 38 4.32 -2.49 13.61
C SER A 38 5.57 -3.34 13.86
N PRO A 39 6.80 -2.79 13.81
CA PRO A 39 7.18 -1.37 13.89
C PRO A 39 7.49 -0.64 12.56
N ILE A 40 7.22 -1.26 11.40
CA ILE A 40 7.50 -0.72 10.06
C ILE A 40 6.67 0.52 9.78
N SER A 41 7.34 1.58 9.32
CA SER A 41 6.65 2.79 8.86
C SER A 41 6.05 2.59 7.48
N PHE A 42 4.73 2.74 7.36
CA PHE A 42 4.04 2.74 6.08
C PHE A 42 3.12 3.94 5.95
N ARG A 43 2.69 4.21 4.72
CA ARG A 43 1.66 5.20 4.41
C ARG A 43 0.63 4.61 3.48
N MET A 44 -0.63 4.59 3.89
CA MET A 44 -1.73 4.20 3.03
C MET A 44 -2.16 5.35 2.12
N PHE A 45 -2.24 5.10 0.82
CA PHE A 45 -2.53 6.13 -0.18
C PHE A 45 -3.96 5.98 -0.72
N ASP A 46 -4.22 4.86 -1.40
CA ASP A 46 -5.55 4.53 -1.92
C ASP A 46 -6.12 3.33 -1.17
N MET A 47 -7.43 3.35 -1.03
CA MET A 47 -8.22 2.21 -0.64
C MET A 47 -9.43 2.15 -1.56
N ARG A 48 -9.74 0.96 -2.02
CA ARG A 48 -10.98 0.65 -2.71
C ARG A 48 -11.53 -0.65 -2.14
N SER A 49 -12.61 -0.52 -1.37
CA SER A 49 -13.42 -1.67 -1.03
C SER A 49 -14.24 -2.07 -2.24
N ASP A 50 -14.19 -3.36 -2.56
CA ASP A 50 -15.13 -4.05 -3.42
C ASP A 50 -16.08 -4.89 -2.53
N SER A 51 -17.07 -5.56 -3.13
CA SER A 51 -18.06 -6.34 -2.39
C SER A 51 -17.47 -7.51 -1.60
N GLU A 52 -16.34 -8.07 -2.03
CA GLU A 52 -15.71 -9.25 -1.39
C GLU A 52 -14.28 -8.97 -0.87
N SER A 53 -13.55 -8.07 -1.53
CA SER A 53 -12.18 -7.73 -1.16
C SER A 53 -11.93 -6.23 -1.16
N ALA A 54 -10.96 -5.78 -0.36
CA ALA A 54 -10.50 -4.42 -0.32
C ALA A 54 -9.09 -4.32 -0.89
N LEU A 55 -8.94 -3.53 -1.96
CA LEU A 55 -7.65 -3.21 -2.56
C LEU A 55 -7.06 -1.96 -1.91
N LEU A 56 -5.83 -2.09 -1.45
CA LEU A 56 -5.08 -1.04 -0.76
C LEU A 56 -3.80 -0.76 -1.53
N ILE A 57 -3.39 0.52 -1.55
CA ILE A 57 -2.07 0.93 -2.00
C ILE A 57 -1.32 1.51 -0.83
N LEU A 58 -0.24 0.84 -0.45
CA LEU A 58 0.67 1.26 0.60
C LEU A 58 1.97 1.78 0.00
N LYS A 59 2.59 2.70 0.72
CA LYS A 59 3.96 3.15 0.49
C LYS A 59 4.79 2.72 1.69
N VAL A 60 5.80 1.90 1.44
CA VAL A 60 6.74 1.41 2.46
C VAL A 60 8.16 1.81 2.11
N GLY A 61 9.05 1.84 3.10
CA GLY A 61 10.50 1.92 2.87
C GLY A 61 10.94 0.79 1.94
N LEU A 62 11.93 1.04 1.08
CA LEU A 62 12.46 -0.04 0.24
C LEU A 62 13.12 -1.12 1.10
N ASP A 63 13.81 -0.69 2.17
CA ASP A 63 14.51 -1.59 3.09
C ASP A 63 13.53 -2.44 3.90
N ASP A 64 12.33 -1.92 4.18
CA ASP A 64 11.28 -2.64 4.91
C ASP A 64 10.35 -3.47 4.01
N TYR A 65 10.54 -3.43 2.68
CA TYR A 65 9.63 -4.09 1.73
C TYR A 65 9.59 -5.60 1.91
N ASP A 66 10.76 -6.22 2.09
CA ASP A 66 10.86 -7.67 2.22
C ASP A 66 10.19 -8.15 3.53
N SER A 67 10.46 -7.46 4.64
CA SER A 67 9.79 -7.71 5.93
C SER A 67 8.27 -7.49 5.84
N THR A 68 7.84 -6.41 5.18
CA THR A 68 6.41 -6.13 4.96
C THR A 68 5.75 -7.27 4.18
N ARG A 69 6.42 -7.76 3.14
CA ARG A 69 5.89 -8.85 2.30
C ARG A 69 5.72 -10.12 3.13
N GLU A 70 6.74 -10.50 3.90
CA GLU A 70 6.73 -11.71 4.72
C GLU A 70 5.61 -11.67 5.78
N ILE A 71 5.47 -10.55 6.49
CA ILE A 71 4.41 -10.35 7.48
C ILE A 71 3.02 -10.42 6.82
N MET A 72 2.86 -9.81 5.64
CA MET A 72 1.59 -9.83 4.92
C MET A 72 1.23 -11.24 4.43
N GLU A 73 2.18 -11.99 3.89
CA GLU A 73 1.95 -13.38 3.47
C GLU A 73 1.68 -14.31 4.66
N ALA A 74 2.25 -14.02 5.83
CA ALA A 74 1.95 -14.73 7.07
C ALA A 74 0.57 -14.39 7.67
N THR A 75 -0.04 -13.28 7.26
CA THR A 75 -1.32 -12.83 7.80
C THR A 75 -2.48 -13.35 6.96
N GLU A 76 -3.31 -14.22 7.54
CA GLU A 76 -4.50 -14.71 6.87
C GLU A 76 -5.49 -13.57 6.55
N GLY A 77 -6.00 -13.57 5.32
CA GLY A 77 -6.91 -12.56 4.82
C GLY A 77 -6.23 -11.29 4.30
N VAL A 78 -4.90 -11.22 4.26
CA VAL A 78 -4.14 -10.14 3.61
C VAL A 78 -3.18 -10.77 2.61
N CYS A 79 -3.09 -10.24 1.39
CA CYS A 79 -2.09 -10.71 0.44
C CYS A 79 -1.50 -9.57 -0.39
N THR A 80 -0.20 -9.65 -0.66
CA THR A 80 0.47 -8.71 -1.56
C THR A 80 0.27 -9.13 -3.01
N LYS A 81 -0.48 -8.33 -3.78
CA LYS A 81 -0.74 -8.61 -5.21
C LYS A 81 0.39 -8.13 -6.12
N THR A 82 0.95 -6.95 -5.84
CA THR A 82 1.96 -6.34 -6.73
C THR A 82 2.80 -5.32 -5.99
N SER A 83 4.04 -5.11 -6.43
CA SER A 83 4.87 -4.00 -5.97
C SER A 83 5.59 -3.30 -7.12
N SER A 84 5.84 -1.99 -6.98
CA SER A 84 6.61 -1.21 -7.95
C SER A 84 7.22 0.05 -7.31
N GLY A 85 8.26 0.62 -7.92
CA GLY A 85 8.75 1.96 -7.54
C GLY A 85 7.83 3.10 -7.98
N LYS A 86 6.76 2.81 -8.74
CA LYS A 86 5.82 3.81 -9.27
C LYS A 86 4.38 3.45 -8.93
N ILE A 87 3.68 4.31 -8.19
CA ILE A 87 2.25 4.14 -7.86
C ILE A 87 1.39 3.91 -9.11
N ARG A 88 1.74 4.55 -10.24
CA ARG A 88 1.01 4.39 -11.51
C ARG A 88 0.97 2.93 -11.98
N LEU A 89 2.08 2.21 -11.84
CA LEU A 89 2.18 0.81 -12.25
C LEU A 89 1.43 -0.11 -11.29
N VAL A 90 1.43 0.21 -9.99
CA VAL A 90 0.65 -0.54 -9.00
C VAL A 90 -0.84 -0.40 -9.30
N ARG A 91 -1.34 0.83 -9.52
CA ARG A 91 -2.74 1.08 -9.88
C ARG A 91 -3.17 0.33 -11.14
N GLU A 92 -2.34 0.39 -12.19
CA GLU A 92 -2.61 -0.28 -13.46
C GLU A 92 -2.74 -1.80 -13.30
N ARG A 93 -1.85 -2.41 -12.51
CA ARG A 93 -1.91 -3.85 -12.21
C ARG A 93 -3.07 -4.24 -11.30
N LEU A 94 -3.52 -3.34 -10.43
CA LEU A 94 -4.69 -3.53 -9.59
C LEU A 94 -6.02 -3.19 -10.31
N GLY A 95 -5.97 -2.76 -11.58
CA GLY A 95 -7.17 -2.30 -12.30
C GLY A 95 -7.81 -1.03 -11.72
N LEU A 96 -7.08 -0.29 -10.87
CA LEU A 96 -7.61 0.92 -10.24
C LEU A 96 -7.63 2.09 -11.22
N PRO A 97 -8.75 2.81 -11.36
CA PRO A 97 -8.82 3.96 -12.25
C PRO A 97 -7.84 5.05 -11.79
N ARG A 98 -7.35 5.82 -12.77
CA ARG A 98 -6.52 7.00 -12.47
C ARG A 98 -7.37 7.98 -11.64
N PRO A 99 -6.79 8.59 -10.58
CA PRO A 99 -7.54 9.54 -9.79
C PRO A 99 -7.85 10.76 -10.67
N VAL A 100 -9.08 11.23 -10.66
CA VAL A 100 -9.47 12.43 -11.39
C VAL A 100 -8.65 13.59 -10.84
N ARG A 101 -7.82 14.23 -11.67
CA ARG A 101 -7.09 15.44 -11.26
C ARG A 101 -8.12 16.53 -11.02
N LYS A 102 -8.33 16.94 -9.76
CA LYS A 102 -9.00 18.21 -9.48
C LYS A 102 -8.11 19.32 -10.06
N ARG A 103 -8.67 20.08 -11.01
CA ARG A 103 -8.01 21.15 -11.75
C ARG A 103 -8.02 22.43 -10.95
#